data_AF-A0A1Q3Q038-F1
#
_entry.id   AF-A0A1Q3Q038-F1
#
_cell.length_a   1.000
_cell.length_b   1.000
_cell.length_c   1.000
_cell.angle_alpha   90.00
_cell.angle_beta   90.00
_cell.angle_gamma   90.00
#
_symmetry.space_group_name_H-M   'P 1'
#
loop_
_entity.id
_entity.type
_entity.pdbx_description
1 polymer ?
#
loop_
_entity_poly.entity_id
_entity_poly.type
_entity_poly.pdbx_seq_one_letter_code
_entity_poly.pdbx_strand_id
1 'polypeptide(L)'
;MNNVRISSFASFKNGTLKVNGNVLLESAMETFFSTYYEVMKLNYPKFFKMDNLSKLAFVTCDKLFEQDAAEEVISAFEKGLIFSTADGCLDTDEKYFQSTESIPSPALFVYTLPNIAAGELSIRHGLKGETATFIFEEFNPEFQTKYVQSLFEEKRVSICISGWANFYGESTEAFFYLVRKSENGIIHSTENIQKLLDKSWKN
;
A
#
# COMPACT_ATOMS: atom_id res chain seq x y z
N MET A 1 -17.82 13.09 17.54
CA MET A 1 -16.86 13.57 16.53
C MET A 1 -15.82 12.49 16.32
N ASN A 2 -15.67 12.00 15.09
CA ASN A 2 -14.68 10.95 14.80
C ASN A 2 -13.27 11.54 14.92
N ASN A 3 -12.55 11.17 15.98
CA ASN A 3 -11.15 11.55 16.23
C ASN A 3 -10.17 10.75 15.35
N VAL A 4 -10.56 10.40 14.13
CA VAL A 4 -9.77 9.58 13.22
C VAL A 4 -8.90 10.52 12.36
N ARG A 5 -7.58 10.35 12.44
CA ARG A 5 -6.59 11.25 11.85
C ARG A 5 -5.56 10.49 11.02
N ILE A 6 -5.17 11.08 9.91
CA ILE A 6 -4.04 10.65 9.09
C ILE A 6 -2.76 11.13 9.78
N SER A 7 -1.91 10.19 10.20
CA SER A 7 -0.65 10.46 10.89
C SER A 7 0.53 10.58 9.93
N SER A 8 0.52 9.80 8.85
CA SER A 8 1.56 9.79 7.82
C SER A 8 0.98 9.36 6.48
N PHE A 9 1.65 9.71 5.39
CA PHE A 9 1.30 9.27 4.05
C PHE A 9 2.55 9.10 3.20
N ALA A 10 2.46 8.27 2.17
CA ALA A 10 3.52 8.00 1.23
C ALA A 10 2.93 7.85 -0.17
N SER A 11 3.70 8.24 -1.17
CA SER A 11 3.32 8.11 -2.57
C SER A 11 4.48 7.67 -3.41
N PHE A 12 4.16 6.89 -4.43
CA PHE A 12 5.07 6.48 -5.46
C PHE A 12 4.50 6.89 -6.81
N LYS A 13 5.32 7.48 -7.67
CA LYS A 13 4.99 7.69 -9.08
C LYS A 13 6.27 7.73 -9.90
N ASN A 14 6.32 6.94 -10.97
CA ASN A 14 7.37 6.98 -11.98
C ASN A 14 8.82 7.00 -11.43
N GLY A 15 9.12 6.16 -10.43
CA GLY A 15 10.47 6.07 -9.86
C GLY A 15 10.76 7.06 -8.72
N THR A 16 9.80 7.89 -8.33
CA THR A 16 9.92 8.78 -7.16
C THR A 16 9.06 8.28 -6.01
N LEU A 17 9.68 7.95 -4.88
CA LEU A 17 9.02 7.66 -3.62
C LEU A 17 9.08 8.87 -2.69
N LYS A 18 7.92 9.37 -2.27
CA LYS A 18 7.77 10.47 -1.32
C LYS A 18 7.14 9.96 -0.02
N VAL A 19 7.63 10.43 1.13
CA VAL A 19 7.05 10.19 2.45
C VAL A 19 6.75 11.53 3.11
N ASN A 20 5.50 11.71 3.54
CA ASN A 20 4.96 12.96 4.07
C ASN A 20 5.21 14.17 3.15
N GLY A 21 5.26 13.92 1.83
CA GLY A 21 5.52 14.91 0.79
C GLY A 21 6.99 15.20 0.51
N ASN A 22 7.94 14.60 1.23
CA ASN A 22 9.37 14.75 0.99
C ASN A 22 9.88 13.56 0.16
N VAL A 23 10.74 13.82 -0.84
CA VAL A 23 11.37 12.75 -1.63
C VAL A 23 12.30 11.95 -0.72
N LEU A 24 12.04 10.64 -0.64
CA LEU A 24 12.86 9.68 0.10
C LEU A 24 13.86 9.00 -0.82
N LEU A 25 13.42 8.60 -2.02
CA LEU A 25 14.24 7.96 -3.02
C LEU A 25 13.71 8.30 -4.41
N GLU A 26 14.63 8.55 -5.33
CA GLU A 26 14.34 8.75 -6.74
C GLU A 26 15.35 7.99 -7.59
N SER A 27 14.87 7.20 -8.55
CA SER A 27 15.69 6.48 -9.51
C SER A 27 14.87 6.12 -10.75
N ALA A 28 15.53 5.58 -11.78
CA ALA A 28 14.83 4.97 -12.91
C ALA A 28 13.90 3.85 -12.44
N MET A 29 12.74 3.70 -13.08
CA MET A 29 11.71 2.74 -12.68
C MET A 29 12.22 1.29 -12.77
N GLU A 30 12.99 0.99 -13.83
CA GLU A 30 13.54 -0.33 -14.13
C GLU A 30 14.47 -0.84 -13.01
N THR A 31 15.15 0.08 -12.34
CA THR A 31 16.10 -0.22 -11.25
C THR A 31 15.59 0.22 -9.88
N PHE A 32 14.36 0.74 -9.78
CA PHE A 32 13.87 1.34 -8.54
C PHE A 32 13.83 0.33 -7.39
N PHE A 33 13.23 -0.85 -7.61
CA PHE A 33 13.10 -1.85 -6.55
C PHE A 33 14.43 -2.40 -6.07
N SER A 34 15.41 -2.62 -6.97
CA SER A 34 16.76 -3.03 -6.57
C SER A 34 17.50 -1.92 -5.82
N THR A 35 17.40 -0.68 -6.32
CA THR A 35 18.00 0.49 -5.65
C THR A 35 17.42 0.68 -4.26
N TYR A 36 16.10 0.57 -4.11
CA TYR A 36 15.43 0.64 -2.82
C TYR A 36 15.92 -0.45 -1.87
N TYR A 37 16.00 -1.70 -2.33
CA TYR A 37 16.48 -2.83 -1.52
C TYR A 37 17.88 -2.59 -0.96
N GLU A 38 18.78 -2.05 -1.79
CA GLU A 38 20.17 -1.74 -1.42
C GLU A 38 20.28 -0.54 -0.48
N VAL A 39 19.67 0.59 -0.85
CA VAL A 39 19.73 1.86 -0.09
C VAL A 39 19.08 1.69 1.29
N MET A 40 17.94 1.02 1.36
CA MET A 40 17.20 0.79 2.61
C MET A 40 17.75 -0.40 3.41
N LYS A 41 18.71 -1.15 2.86
CA LYS A 41 19.32 -2.34 3.49
C LYS A 41 18.26 -3.33 4.02
N LEU A 42 17.24 -3.59 3.20
CA LEU A 42 15.99 -4.23 3.61
C LEU A 42 16.17 -5.63 4.24
N ASN A 43 17.26 -6.34 3.93
CA ASN A 43 17.57 -7.69 4.42
C ASN A 43 16.36 -8.64 4.40
N TYR A 44 15.56 -8.60 3.33
CA TYR A 44 14.32 -9.35 3.19
C TYR A 44 14.30 -10.11 1.85
N PRO A 45 14.93 -11.30 1.77
CA PRO A 45 15.11 -12.01 0.50
C PRO A 45 13.82 -12.33 -0.25
N LYS A 46 12.68 -12.42 0.46
CA LYS A 46 11.35 -12.61 -0.14
C LYS A 46 10.97 -11.48 -1.10
N PHE A 47 11.49 -10.27 -0.90
CA PHE A 47 11.22 -9.10 -1.74
C PHE A 47 11.46 -9.37 -3.23
N PHE A 48 12.51 -10.10 -3.59
CA PHE A 48 12.80 -10.40 -5.01
C PHE A 48 11.82 -11.39 -5.64
N LYS A 49 11.12 -12.17 -4.83
CA LYS A 49 10.11 -13.14 -5.29
C LYS A 49 8.73 -12.51 -5.50
N MET A 50 8.50 -11.32 -4.96
CA MET A 50 7.24 -10.60 -5.07
C MET A 50 6.97 -10.17 -6.52
N ASP A 51 5.68 -10.15 -6.89
CA ASP A 51 5.24 -9.47 -8.09
C ASP A 51 5.41 -7.94 -7.98
N ASN A 52 5.19 -7.26 -9.09
CA ASN A 52 5.42 -5.83 -9.18
C ASN A 52 4.41 -4.99 -8.38
N LEU A 53 3.13 -5.40 -8.30
CA LEU A 53 2.15 -4.72 -7.44
C LEU A 53 2.53 -4.88 -5.97
N SER A 54 2.90 -6.10 -5.55
CA SER A 54 3.37 -6.34 -4.17
C SER A 54 4.62 -5.54 -3.84
N LYS A 55 5.62 -5.47 -4.74
CA LYS A 55 6.81 -4.63 -4.55
C LYS A 55 6.46 -3.16 -4.42
N LEU A 56 5.59 -2.64 -5.29
CA LEU A 56 5.13 -1.26 -5.27
C LEU A 56 4.42 -0.91 -3.96
N ALA A 57 3.46 -1.74 -3.55
CA ALA A 57 2.74 -1.54 -2.30
C ALA A 57 3.68 -1.63 -1.09
N PHE A 58 4.61 -2.61 -1.11
CA PHE A 58 5.64 -2.79 -0.09
C PHE A 58 6.50 -1.54 0.11
N VAL A 59 7.17 -1.06 -0.94
CA VAL A 59 8.12 0.07 -0.81
C VAL A 59 7.41 1.37 -0.42
N THR A 60 6.15 1.52 -0.82
CA THR A 60 5.34 2.70 -0.47
C THR A 60 4.87 2.65 0.98
N CYS A 61 4.51 1.48 1.49
CA CYS A 61 4.03 1.32 2.87
C CYS A 61 5.15 1.20 3.92
N ASP A 62 6.36 0.76 3.54
CA ASP A 62 7.41 0.36 4.48
C ASP A 62 7.70 1.44 5.54
N LYS A 63 7.64 2.72 5.15
CA LYS A 63 7.93 3.88 6.03
C LYS A 63 6.73 4.49 6.75
N LEU A 64 5.53 3.94 6.57
CA LEU A 64 4.32 4.45 7.23
C LEU A 64 4.27 4.09 8.71
N PHE A 65 4.61 2.84 9.07
CA PHE A 65 4.61 2.34 10.46
C PHE A 65 5.92 2.58 11.22
N GLU A 66 7.00 3.05 10.57
CA GLU A 66 8.30 3.19 11.23
C GLU A 66 8.40 4.42 12.17
N GLN A 67 7.32 5.17 12.39
CA GLN A 67 7.38 6.51 12.99
C GLN A 67 6.85 6.63 14.42
N ASP A 68 6.31 5.59 15.05
CA ASP A 68 5.71 5.73 16.38
C ASP A 68 5.79 4.47 17.25
N ALA A 69 6.53 4.55 18.36
CA ALA A 69 6.62 3.49 19.38
C ALA A 69 5.27 3.13 20.01
N ALA A 70 4.28 4.03 19.97
CA ALA A 70 2.92 3.75 20.43
C ALA A 70 2.23 2.64 19.61
N GLU A 71 2.70 2.36 18.40
CA GLU A 71 2.16 1.31 17.53
C GLU A 71 2.53 -0.11 17.99
N GLU A 72 3.59 -0.25 18.78
CA GLU A 72 4.00 -1.55 19.34
C GLU A 72 3.00 -2.07 20.38
N VAL A 73 2.27 -1.16 21.03
CA VAL A 73 1.27 -1.48 22.05
C VAL A 73 -0.06 -1.93 21.43
N ILE A 74 -0.31 -1.59 20.16
CA ILE A 74 -1.55 -1.96 19.46
C ILE A 74 -1.50 -3.43 19.07
N SER A 75 -2.53 -4.20 19.43
CA SER A 75 -2.65 -5.61 19.05
C SER A 75 -2.61 -5.77 17.54
N ALA A 76 -1.89 -6.79 17.04
CA ALA A 76 -1.85 -7.14 15.62
C ALA A 76 -3.25 -7.32 15.00
N PHE A 77 -4.23 -7.78 15.79
CA PHE A 77 -5.63 -7.98 15.36
C PHE A 77 -6.42 -6.68 15.24
N GLU A 78 -5.90 -5.57 15.74
CA GLU A 78 -6.51 -4.24 15.63
C GLU A 78 -5.80 -3.38 14.56
N LYS A 79 -4.81 -3.94 13.86
CA LYS A 79 -4.11 -3.28 12.74
C LYS A 79 -4.74 -3.72 11.42
N GLY A 80 -5.37 -2.78 10.73
CA GLY A 80 -6.02 -3.02 9.44
C GLY A 80 -5.20 -2.62 8.22
N LEU A 81 -5.55 -3.18 7.07
CA LEU A 81 -5.00 -2.85 5.75
C LEU A 81 -6.09 -2.86 4.69
N ILE A 82 -6.48 -1.67 4.23
CA ILE A 82 -7.52 -1.53 3.21
C ILE A 82 -6.95 -0.81 2.00
N PHE A 83 -6.90 -1.42 0.82
CA PHE A 83 -6.48 -0.66 -0.36
C PHE A 83 -7.23 -1.06 -1.61
N SER A 84 -7.10 -0.23 -2.64
CA SER A 84 -7.67 -0.49 -3.94
C SER A 84 -6.62 -0.47 -5.05
N THR A 85 -6.97 -1.11 -6.17
CA THR A 85 -6.14 -1.23 -7.37
C THR A 85 -7.06 -1.32 -8.59
N ALA A 86 -6.58 -0.91 -9.77
CA ALA A 86 -7.38 -1.01 -11.00
C ALA A 86 -7.21 -2.37 -11.64
N ASP A 87 -5.96 -2.78 -11.82
CA ASP A 87 -5.61 -3.95 -12.62
C ASP A 87 -5.28 -5.17 -11.74
N GLY A 88 -5.21 -4.99 -10.42
CA GLY A 88 -4.76 -6.07 -9.53
C GLY A 88 -3.37 -6.56 -9.95
N CYS A 89 -3.27 -7.87 -10.19
CA CYS A 89 -2.00 -8.50 -10.57
C CYS A 89 -1.90 -8.80 -12.07
N LEU A 90 -2.58 -8.03 -12.93
CA LEU A 90 -2.69 -8.31 -14.37
C LEU A 90 -1.32 -8.50 -15.08
N ASP A 91 -0.30 -7.70 -14.73
CA ASP A 91 1.08 -7.88 -15.23
C ASP A 91 1.65 -9.28 -14.93
N THR A 92 1.27 -9.87 -13.81
CA THR A 92 1.66 -11.24 -13.44
C THR A 92 0.72 -12.28 -14.00
N ASP A 93 -0.58 -11.98 -14.13
CA ASP A 93 -1.57 -12.85 -14.76
C ASP A 93 -1.18 -13.17 -16.20
N GLU A 94 -0.77 -12.16 -16.98
CA GLU A 94 -0.29 -12.34 -18.36
C GLU A 94 0.95 -13.22 -18.43
N LYS A 95 1.93 -13.02 -17.53
CA LYS A 95 3.15 -13.84 -17.45
C LYS A 95 2.83 -15.28 -17.06
N TYR A 96 1.90 -15.47 -16.12
CA TYR A 96 1.45 -16.79 -15.74
C TYR A 96 0.76 -17.48 -16.92
N PHE A 97 -0.16 -16.80 -17.61
CA PHE A 97 -0.85 -17.32 -18.79
C PHE A 97 0.14 -17.76 -19.87
N GLN A 98 1.14 -16.94 -20.19
CA GLN A 98 2.22 -17.31 -21.12
C GLN A 98 2.98 -18.57 -20.66
N SER A 99 3.25 -18.72 -19.36
CA SER A 99 3.93 -19.93 -18.85
C SER A 99 3.13 -21.22 -19.08
N THR A 100 1.80 -21.13 -19.22
CA THR A 100 0.93 -22.30 -19.45
C THR A 100 1.09 -22.93 -20.83
N GLU A 101 1.72 -22.22 -21.79
CA GLU A 101 2.06 -22.79 -23.10
C GLU A 101 3.08 -23.94 -22.98
N SER A 102 3.78 -24.04 -21.85
CA SER A 102 4.70 -25.14 -21.54
C SER A 102 4.34 -25.80 -20.21
N ILE A 103 5.13 -25.56 -19.15
CA ILE A 103 4.84 -26.02 -17.80
C ILE A 103 4.43 -24.80 -16.97
N PRO A 104 3.18 -24.71 -16.49
CA PRO A 104 2.73 -23.60 -15.66
C PRO A 104 3.64 -23.38 -14.46
N SER A 105 4.05 -22.14 -14.21
CA SER A 105 4.92 -21.81 -13.09
C SER A 105 4.11 -21.66 -11.79
N PRO A 106 4.26 -22.55 -10.78
CA PRO A 106 3.53 -22.43 -9.52
C PRO A 106 3.91 -21.19 -8.73
N ALA A 107 5.14 -20.70 -8.92
CA ALA A 107 5.64 -19.49 -8.27
C ALA A 107 4.98 -18.22 -8.83
N LEU A 108 4.56 -18.21 -10.10
CA LEU A 108 3.79 -17.10 -10.66
C LEU A 108 2.32 -17.16 -10.23
N PHE A 109 1.75 -18.37 -10.17
CA PHE A 109 0.33 -18.57 -9.80
C PHE A 109 -0.06 -17.93 -8.46
N VAL A 110 0.79 -18.01 -7.44
CA VAL A 110 0.47 -17.40 -6.14
C VAL A 110 0.34 -15.88 -6.20
N TYR A 111 0.97 -15.25 -7.19
CA TYR A 111 0.93 -13.81 -7.42
C TYR A 111 -0.09 -13.39 -8.47
N THR A 112 -0.97 -14.29 -8.94
CA THR A 112 -2.12 -13.92 -9.79
C THR A 112 -3.34 -13.50 -8.97
N LEU A 113 -3.20 -13.42 -7.64
CA LEU A 113 -4.28 -13.08 -6.73
C LEU A 113 -4.23 -11.58 -6.41
N PRO A 114 -5.25 -10.77 -6.71
CA PRO A 114 -5.21 -9.33 -6.46
C PRO A 114 -4.97 -8.93 -4.99
N ASN A 115 -5.29 -9.81 -4.05
CA ASN A 115 -5.07 -9.59 -2.61
C ASN A 115 -3.68 -10.01 -2.12
N ILE A 116 -2.80 -10.55 -2.97
CA ILE A 116 -1.48 -11.05 -2.55
C ILE A 116 -0.60 -9.94 -1.96
N ALA A 117 -0.65 -8.73 -2.53
CA ALA A 117 0.04 -7.57 -1.99
C ALA A 117 -0.42 -7.22 -0.56
N ALA A 118 -1.71 -7.43 -0.25
CA ALA A 118 -2.24 -7.29 1.10
C ALA A 118 -1.60 -8.31 2.05
N GLY A 119 -1.44 -9.55 1.59
CA GLY A 119 -0.79 -10.63 2.33
C GLY A 119 0.69 -10.32 2.63
N GLU A 120 1.45 -9.86 1.64
CA GLU A 120 2.86 -9.49 1.82
C GLU A 120 3.05 -8.33 2.81
N LEU A 121 2.22 -7.30 2.70
CA LEU A 121 2.20 -6.18 3.66
C LEU A 121 1.81 -6.65 5.07
N SER A 122 0.83 -7.55 5.17
CA SER A 122 0.38 -8.10 6.45
C SER A 122 1.49 -8.89 7.15
N ILE A 123 2.25 -9.69 6.39
CA ILE A 123 3.42 -10.42 6.91
C ILE A 123 4.51 -9.44 7.35
N ARG A 124 4.82 -8.43 6.50
CA ARG A 124 5.88 -7.46 6.77
C ARG A 124 5.64 -6.62 8.03
N HIS A 125 4.41 -6.20 8.24
CA HIS A 125 4.03 -5.28 9.32
C HIS A 125 3.26 -5.93 10.47
N GLY A 126 3.11 -7.25 10.46
CA GLY A 126 2.44 -8.00 11.52
C GLY A 126 0.95 -7.66 11.64
N LEU A 127 0.28 -7.41 10.51
CA LEU A 127 -1.15 -7.08 10.47
C LEU A 127 -1.97 -8.37 10.49
N LYS A 128 -2.91 -8.47 11.43
CA LYS A 128 -3.81 -9.63 11.60
C LYS A 128 -5.28 -9.21 11.74
N GLY A 129 -5.56 -7.92 11.65
CA GLY A 129 -6.91 -7.36 11.72
C GLY A 129 -7.62 -7.43 10.38
N GLU A 130 -8.52 -6.47 10.17
CA GLU A 130 -9.28 -6.35 8.93
C GLU A 130 -8.37 -6.03 7.74
N THR A 131 -8.41 -6.90 6.72
CA THR A 131 -7.66 -6.73 5.48
C THR A 131 -8.60 -6.89 4.30
N ALA A 132 -8.60 -5.92 3.39
CA ALA A 132 -9.37 -5.98 2.16
C ALA A 132 -8.66 -5.29 1.00
N THR A 133 -8.80 -5.87 -0.18
CA THR A 133 -8.37 -5.28 -1.46
C THR A 133 -9.58 -5.12 -2.36
N PHE A 134 -9.79 -3.91 -2.89
CA PHE A 134 -10.90 -3.58 -3.77
C PHE A 134 -10.41 -3.29 -5.19
N ILE A 135 -11.24 -3.61 -6.18
CA ILE A 135 -10.98 -3.28 -7.59
C ILE A 135 -11.85 -2.09 -7.99
N PHE A 136 -11.22 -1.00 -8.43
CA PHE A 136 -11.88 0.20 -8.95
C PHE A 136 -11.09 0.74 -10.13
N GLU A 137 -11.75 1.35 -11.12
CA GLU A 137 -11.05 1.95 -12.28
C GLU A 137 -10.07 3.05 -11.87
N GLU A 138 -10.42 3.83 -10.85
CA GLU A 138 -9.61 4.91 -10.28
C GLU A 138 -9.69 4.89 -8.76
N PHE A 139 -8.74 5.55 -8.09
CA PHE A 139 -8.81 5.70 -6.63
C PHE A 139 -10.07 6.46 -6.24
N ASN A 140 -10.83 5.90 -5.30
CA ASN A 140 -12.09 6.48 -4.81
C ASN A 140 -11.95 6.92 -3.34
N PRO A 141 -11.55 8.17 -3.07
CA PRO A 141 -11.40 8.67 -1.71
C PRO A 141 -12.69 8.65 -0.89
N GLU A 142 -13.86 8.77 -1.51
CA GLU A 142 -15.15 8.75 -0.81
C GLU A 142 -15.42 7.37 -0.23
N PHE A 143 -15.35 6.34 -1.08
CA PHE A 143 -15.47 4.94 -0.66
C PHE A 143 -14.43 4.62 0.42
N GLN A 144 -13.16 4.94 0.15
CA GLN A 144 -12.06 4.65 1.06
C GLN A 144 -12.26 5.29 2.43
N THR A 145 -12.73 6.54 2.46
CA THR A 145 -13.02 7.26 3.71
C THR A 145 -14.12 6.56 4.49
N LYS A 146 -15.27 6.31 3.85
CA LYS A 146 -16.44 5.72 4.52
C LYS A 146 -16.15 4.32 5.06
N TYR A 147 -15.50 3.49 4.25
CA TYR A 147 -15.16 2.12 4.63
C TYR A 147 -14.20 2.10 5.84
N VAL A 148 -13.14 2.91 5.81
CA VAL A 148 -12.20 2.94 6.93
C VAL A 148 -12.86 3.53 8.18
N GLN A 149 -13.68 4.58 8.05
CA GLN A 149 -14.41 5.14 9.18
C GLN A 149 -15.34 4.11 9.84
N SER A 150 -16.07 3.30 9.07
CA SER A 150 -16.95 2.27 9.64
C SER A 150 -16.15 1.25 10.47
N LEU A 151 -14.95 0.85 10.02
CA LEU A 151 -14.09 -0.05 10.80
C LEU A 151 -13.67 0.55 12.16
N PHE A 152 -13.41 1.86 12.22
CA PHE A 152 -13.07 2.55 13.47
C PHE A 152 -14.28 2.74 14.40
N GLU A 153 -15.46 2.97 13.83
CA GLU A 153 -16.74 3.12 14.55
C GLU A 153 -17.19 1.79 15.16
N GLU A 154 -17.09 0.71 14.40
CA GLU A 154 -17.37 -0.66 14.82
C GLU A 154 -16.27 -1.25 15.72
N LYS A 155 -15.19 -0.48 15.96
CA LYS A 155 -14.03 -0.88 16.77
C LYS A 155 -13.35 -2.16 16.27
N ARG A 156 -13.37 -2.40 14.95
CA ARG A 156 -12.66 -3.49 14.29
C ARG A 156 -11.16 -3.22 14.19
N VAL A 157 -10.79 -1.94 14.11
CA VAL A 157 -9.39 -1.48 14.03
C VAL A 157 -9.14 -0.30 14.96
N SER A 158 -7.90 -0.21 15.43
CA SER A 158 -7.36 0.91 16.21
C SER A 158 -6.34 1.72 15.39
N ILE A 159 -5.80 1.12 14.33
CA ILE A 159 -4.94 1.74 13.33
C ILE A 159 -5.13 1.04 11.98
N CYS A 160 -5.03 1.77 10.88
CA CYS A 160 -5.24 1.21 9.55
C CYS A 160 -4.28 1.84 8.54
N ILE A 161 -3.58 1.04 7.75
CA ILE A 161 -3.04 1.50 6.46
C ILE A 161 -4.19 1.49 5.47
N SER A 162 -4.29 2.58 4.70
CA SER A 162 -5.33 2.73 3.70
C SER A 162 -4.79 3.41 2.45
N GLY A 163 -5.25 3.03 1.26
CA GLY A 163 -4.72 3.64 0.04
C GLY A 163 -5.05 2.96 -1.28
N TRP A 164 -4.13 3.16 -2.22
CA TRP A 164 -4.18 2.78 -3.62
C TRP A 164 -2.81 2.29 -4.09
N ALA A 165 -2.80 1.26 -4.93
CA ALA A 165 -1.63 0.87 -5.70
C ALA A 165 -2.05 0.30 -7.04
N ASN A 166 -1.41 0.72 -8.12
CA ASN A 166 -1.60 0.14 -9.43
C ASN A 166 -0.27 -0.04 -10.15
N PHE A 167 -0.08 -1.23 -10.73
CA PHE A 167 1.09 -1.58 -11.53
C PHE A 167 0.62 -2.33 -12.77
N TYR A 168 0.44 -1.61 -13.88
CA TYR A 168 0.11 -2.20 -15.17
C TYR A 168 0.38 -1.22 -16.31
N GLY A 169 0.98 -1.70 -17.41
CA GLY A 169 1.33 -0.87 -18.57
C GLY A 169 2.19 0.35 -18.19
N GLU A 170 1.74 1.55 -18.56
CA GLU A 170 2.40 2.82 -18.21
C GLU A 170 1.97 3.37 -16.84
N SER A 171 0.99 2.72 -16.18
CA SER A 171 0.47 3.12 -14.87
C SER A 171 1.26 2.42 -13.76
N THR A 172 2.23 3.12 -13.18
CA THR A 172 2.92 2.69 -11.97
C THR A 172 2.83 3.79 -10.92
N GLU A 173 1.81 3.68 -10.07
CA GLU A 173 1.59 4.65 -9.00
C GLU A 173 0.97 4.03 -7.76
N ALA A 174 1.32 4.58 -6.60
CA ALA A 174 0.73 4.21 -5.33
C ALA A 174 0.59 5.42 -4.42
N PHE A 175 -0.42 5.37 -3.56
CA PHE A 175 -0.63 6.34 -2.50
C PHE A 175 -1.21 5.62 -1.30
N PHE A 176 -0.49 5.64 -0.18
CA PHE A 176 -0.93 5.05 1.07
C PHE A 176 -0.85 6.06 2.19
N TYR A 177 -1.73 5.91 3.16
CA TYR A 177 -1.72 6.71 4.38
C TYR A 177 -2.03 5.85 5.59
N LEU A 178 -1.46 6.25 6.71
CA LEU A 178 -1.71 5.64 8.00
C LEU A 178 -2.71 6.48 8.77
N VAL A 179 -3.76 5.84 9.25
CA VAL A 179 -4.84 6.49 9.98
C VAL A 179 -5.08 5.81 11.32
N ARG A 180 -5.35 6.61 12.37
CA ARG A 180 -5.56 6.14 13.75
C ARG A 180 -6.47 7.10 14.51
N LYS A 181 -6.95 6.67 15.69
CA LYS A 181 -7.58 7.59 16.64
C LYS A 181 -6.51 8.49 17.27
N SER A 182 -6.62 9.81 17.08
CA SER A 182 -5.66 10.80 17.56
C SER A 182 -6.26 12.20 17.59
N GLU A 183 -5.74 13.07 18.45
CA GLU A 183 -6.03 14.51 18.40
C GLU A 183 -5.11 15.25 17.41
N ASN A 184 -3.94 14.68 17.14
CA ASN A 184 -2.93 15.20 16.21
C ASN A 184 -3.04 14.56 14.83
N GLY A 185 -2.69 15.32 13.79
CA GLY A 185 -2.71 14.88 12.40
C GLY A 185 -3.88 15.45 11.59
N ILE A 186 -3.91 15.08 10.32
CA ILE A 186 -4.90 15.60 9.35
C ILE A 186 -6.23 14.87 9.57
N ILE A 187 -7.36 15.57 9.54
CA ILE A 187 -8.68 14.93 9.66
C ILE A 187 -8.85 13.89 8.55
N HIS A 188 -9.19 12.65 8.90
CA HIS A 188 -9.50 11.62 7.91
C HIS A 188 -10.86 11.93 7.26
N SER A 189 -10.80 12.58 6.10
CA SER A 189 -11.95 12.97 5.28
C SER A 189 -11.62 12.84 3.81
N THR A 190 -12.65 12.69 2.99
CA THR A 190 -12.56 12.62 1.53
C THR A 190 -11.77 13.81 0.97
N GLU A 191 -12.10 15.02 1.42
CA GLU A 191 -11.43 16.26 0.98
C GLU A 191 -9.92 16.25 1.29
N ASN A 192 -9.54 15.84 2.51
CA ASN A 192 -8.13 15.84 2.90
C ASN A 192 -7.34 14.74 2.19
N ILE A 193 -7.94 13.56 2.00
CA ILE A 193 -7.32 12.49 1.21
C ILE A 193 -7.09 12.96 -0.23
N GLN A 194 -8.08 13.58 -0.86
CA GLN A 194 -7.94 14.14 -2.21
C GLN A 194 -6.82 15.19 -2.26
N LYS A 195 -6.75 16.11 -1.28
CA LYS A 195 -5.67 17.11 -1.23
C LYS A 195 -4.27 16.48 -1.12
N LEU A 196 -4.12 15.43 -0.32
CA LEU A 196 -2.85 14.72 -0.17
C LEU A 196 -2.45 13.97 -1.44
N LEU A 197 -3.44 13.39 -2.10
CA LEU A 197 -3.31 12.69 -3.36
C LEU A 197 -2.88 13.65 -4.49
N ASP A 198 -3.60 14.78 -4.65
CA ASP A 198 -3.27 15.83 -5.62
C ASP A 198 -1.87 16.39 -5.37
N LYS A 199 -1.48 16.58 -4.10
CA LYS A 199 -0.13 17.04 -3.75
C LYS A 199 0.93 15.99 -4.09
N SER A 200 0.61 14.71 -3.94
CA SER A 200 1.51 13.60 -4.24
C SER A 200 1.80 13.47 -5.73
N TRP A 201 0.80 13.73 -6.56
CA TRP A 201 0.90 13.65 -8.02
C TRP A 201 1.31 14.94 -8.72
N LYS A 202 1.40 16.05 -8.00
CA LYS A 202 2.09 17.25 -8.50
C LYS A 202 3.59 16.99 -8.51
N ASN A 203 4.18 17.11 -9.70
CA ASN A 203 5.62 17.07 -9.93
C ASN A 203 6.30 18.21 -9.17
#